data_AF-A0AA35XJB8-F1
#
_entry.id   AF-A0AA35XJB8-F1
#
_cell.length_a   1.000
_cell.length_b   1.000
_cell.length_c   1.000
_cell.angle_alpha   90.00
_cell.angle_beta   90.00
_cell.angle_gamma   90.00
#
_symmetry.space_group_name_H-M   'P 1'
#
loop_
_entity.id
_entity.type
_entity.pdbx_description
1 polymer ?
#
loop_
_entity_poly.entity_id
_entity_poly.type
_entity_poly.pdbx_seq_one_letter_code
_entity_poly.pdbx_strand_id
1 'polypeptide(L)'
;VSGGPYSQVCGRIRAYQWGLPDGFYGYNRGGQTTIDSIYVCGVVVMHGSPRQHIWTFANGAVENYTRSQVWNCPCDNGATSIPPFVGEDYFCESGYVYPGYWNNTEWNRLHSTDTLWDGEDCHSTSTCCSFHNPPYFTKTLNQTTSDDFELRMCLDDPITQDNIAVELVELYVK
;
A
#
# COMPACT_ATOMS: atom_id res chain seq x y z
N VAL A 1 -4.01 -29.37 4.53
CA VAL A 1 -2.98 -29.09 5.56
C VAL A 1 -3.32 -27.71 6.09
N SER A 2 -3.75 -27.59 7.34
CA SER A 2 -3.97 -26.29 7.98
C SER A 2 -2.68 -25.82 8.65
N GLY A 3 -2.39 -24.52 8.56
CA GLY A 3 -1.26 -23.92 9.27
C GLY A 3 -1.42 -24.06 10.80
N GLY A 4 -0.30 -23.97 11.52
CA GLY A 4 -0.31 -23.90 12.98
C GLY A 4 -0.87 -22.57 13.49
N PRO A 5 -1.30 -22.49 14.76
CA PRO A 5 -1.77 -21.24 15.34
C PRO A 5 -0.64 -20.21 15.40
N TYR A 6 -0.99 -18.93 15.21
CA TYR A 6 -0.08 -17.80 15.27
C TYR A 6 -0.74 -16.59 15.94
N SER A 7 0.08 -15.72 16.51
CA SER A 7 -0.32 -14.51 17.23
C SER A 7 0.43 -13.27 16.74
N GLN A 8 1.47 -13.46 15.93
CA GLN A 8 2.23 -12.38 15.33
C GLN A 8 2.54 -12.69 13.87
N VAL A 9 2.52 -11.64 13.07
CA VAL A 9 2.81 -11.66 11.64
C VAL A 9 3.86 -10.60 11.37
N CYS A 10 4.90 -10.94 10.62
CA CYS A 10 5.85 -9.97 10.11
C CYS A 10 6.18 -10.28 8.66
N GLY A 11 6.66 -9.29 7.93
CA GLY A 11 6.93 -9.49 6.53
C GLY A 11 7.30 -8.21 5.82
N ARG A 12 7.60 -8.36 4.53
CA ARG A 12 7.82 -7.26 3.60
C ARG A 12 7.33 -7.65 2.23
N ILE A 13 7.04 -6.65 1.42
CA ILE A 13 6.74 -6.81 0.00
C ILE A 13 7.66 -5.86 -0.74
N ARG A 14 8.30 -6.36 -1.80
CA ARG A 14 9.06 -5.55 -2.75
C ARG A 14 8.30 -5.47 -4.05
N ALA A 15 8.05 -4.26 -4.51
CA ALA A 15 7.34 -4.03 -5.75
C ALA A 15 7.79 -2.74 -6.44
N TYR A 16 7.26 -2.50 -7.64
CA TYR A 16 7.52 -1.31 -8.43
C TYR A 16 6.22 -0.71 -8.93
N GLN A 17 6.16 0.61 -8.98
CA GLN A 17 5.00 1.33 -9.51
C GLN A 17 4.92 1.16 -11.03
N TRP A 18 3.72 0.86 -11.53
CA TRP A 18 3.40 0.95 -12.94
C TRP A 18 2.25 1.94 -13.14
N GLY A 19 2.51 2.98 -13.93
CA GLY A 19 1.52 4.02 -14.17
C GLY A 19 1.32 4.94 -12.97
N LEU A 20 0.07 5.28 -12.62
CA LEU A 20 -0.25 6.27 -11.58
C LEU A 20 -1.25 5.78 -10.52
N PRO A 21 -0.97 4.67 -9.80
CA PRO A 21 -1.85 4.15 -8.74
C PRO A 21 -2.20 5.21 -7.71
N ASP A 22 -3.42 5.22 -7.19
CA ASP A 22 -3.98 6.40 -6.53
C ASP A 22 -4.16 6.26 -5.01
N GLY A 23 -3.33 5.43 -4.37
CA GLY A 23 -3.27 5.29 -2.92
C GLY A 23 -4.61 4.88 -2.32
N PHE A 24 -5.18 5.73 -1.46
CA PHE A 24 -6.47 5.48 -0.79
C PHE A 24 -7.66 6.16 -1.49
N TYR A 25 -7.57 6.44 -2.80
CA TYR A 25 -8.63 7.11 -3.54
C TYR A 25 -9.95 6.33 -3.51
N GLY A 26 -9.92 5.01 -3.69
CA GLY A 26 -11.09 4.13 -3.55
C GLY A 26 -11.88 4.39 -2.25
N TYR A 27 -11.20 4.55 -1.11
CA TYR A 27 -11.83 4.95 0.16
C TYR A 27 -12.35 6.39 0.16
N ASN A 28 -11.50 7.33 -0.24
CA ASN A 28 -11.77 8.77 -0.08
C ASN A 28 -12.80 9.32 -1.08
N ARG A 29 -12.89 8.72 -2.27
CA ARG A 29 -13.71 9.20 -3.40
C ARG A 29 -14.48 8.08 -4.11
N GLY A 30 -14.01 6.84 -4.07
CA GLY A 30 -14.64 5.69 -4.72
C GLY A 30 -15.79 5.02 -3.94
N GLY A 31 -16.06 5.46 -2.71
CA GLY A 31 -17.11 4.87 -1.85
C GLY A 31 -16.78 3.46 -1.34
N GLN A 32 -15.53 3.01 -1.49
CA GLN A 32 -15.04 1.70 -1.05
C GLN A 32 -14.66 1.77 0.43
N THR A 33 -15.65 1.67 1.32
CA THR A 33 -15.50 1.98 2.76
C THR A 33 -15.40 0.75 3.66
N THR A 34 -15.35 -0.45 3.10
CA THR A 34 -15.32 -1.71 3.87
C THR A 34 -14.03 -2.49 3.65
N ILE A 35 -13.69 -3.38 4.57
CA ILE A 35 -12.50 -4.25 4.46
C ILE A 35 -12.55 -5.18 3.23
N ASP A 36 -13.76 -5.51 2.75
CA ASP A 36 -13.96 -6.37 1.58
C ASP A 36 -13.81 -5.60 0.25
N SER A 37 -13.89 -4.26 0.29
CA SER A 37 -13.85 -3.39 -0.88
C SER A 37 -12.43 -3.16 -1.41
N ILE A 38 -12.30 -2.55 -2.59
CA ILE A 38 -11.01 -2.15 -3.18
C ILE A 38 -10.71 -0.72 -2.70
N TYR A 39 -10.46 -0.57 -1.41
CA TYR A 39 -10.34 0.74 -0.76
C TYR A 39 -8.98 1.43 -0.98
N VAL A 40 -8.01 0.69 -1.53
CA VAL A 40 -6.62 1.12 -1.73
C VAL A 40 -6.03 0.50 -3.00
N CYS A 41 -5.24 1.27 -3.73
CA CYS A 41 -4.31 0.82 -4.76
C CYS A 41 -3.04 0.29 -4.09
N GLY A 42 -2.83 -1.03 -4.09
CA GLY A 42 -1.83 -1.62 -3.22
C GLY A 42 -1.91 -3.13 -3.04
N VAL A 43 -1.18 -3.61 -2.04
CA VAL A 43 -1.30 -4.97 -1.51
C VAL A 43 -1.84 -4.93 -0.09
N VAL A 44 -2.80 -5.80 0.22
CA VAL A 44 -3.41 -5.89 1.55
C VAL A 44 -3.18 -7.29 2.11
N VAL A 45 -2.67 -7.36 3.35
CA VAL A 45 -2.49 -8.60 4.11
C VAL A 45 -3.59 -8.69 5.17
N MET A 46 -4.29 -9.82 5.19
CA MET A 46 -5.44 -10.07 6.06
C MET A 46 -5.49 -11.52 6.53
N HIS A 47 -6.39 -11.82 7.46
CA HIS A 47 -6.73 -13.18 7.84
C HIS A 47 -8.22 -13.34 8.16
N GLY A 48 -8.69 -14.58 8.15
CA GLY A 48 -9.98 -14.98 8.70
C GLY A 48 -11.20 -14.69 7.83
N SER A 49 -12.33 -15.21 8.27
CA SER A 49 -13.65 -15.02 7.67
C SER A 49 -14.70 -14.88 8.79
N PRO A 50 -15.16 -13.66 9.14
CA PRO A 50 -14.94 -12.40 8.43
C PRO A 50 -13.49 -11.92 8.46
N ARG A 51 -13.11 -11.16 7.42
CA ARG A 51 -11.74 -10.64 7.27
C ARG A 51 -11.35 -9.73 8.42
N GLN A 52 -10.09 -9.84 8.81
CA GLN A 52 -9.40 -8.97 9.76
C GLN A 52 -8.13 -8.43 9.10
N HIS A 53 -7.90 -7.13 9.29
CA HIS A 53 -6.77 -6.42 8.71
C HIS A 53 -5.47 -6.74 9.46
N ILE A 54 -4.36 -6.90 8.73
CA ILE A 54 -3.02 -7.05 9.29
C ILE A 54 -2.14 -5.88 8.88
N TRP A 55 -1.98 -5.66 7.57
CA TRP A 55 -1.14 -4.60 7.03
C TRP A 55 -1.58 -4.18 5.63
N THR A 56 -1.42 -2.89 5.31
CA THR A 56 -1.64 -2.36 3.96
C THR A 56 -0.35 -1.80 3.38
N PHE A 57 -0.04 -2.17 2.14
CA PHE A 57 1.05 -1.61 1.33
C PHE A 57 0.40 -0.76 0.23
N ALA A 58 0.25 0.54 0.47
CA ALA A 58 -0.43 1.46 -0.43
C ALA A 58 0.56 2.10 -1.43
N ASN A 59 0.17 2.21 -2.69
CA ASN A 59 0.97 2.87 -3.70
C ASN A 59 0.31 4.20 -4.09
N GLY A 60 0.96 5.32 -3.77
CA GLY A 60 0.52 6.64 -4.18
C GLY A 60 0.93 6.96 -5.61
N ALA A 61 0.28 7.94 -6.22
CA ALA A 61 0.51 8.26 -7.62
C ALA A 61 1.84 8.98 -7.82
N VAL A 62 2.17 9.87 -6.87
CA VAL A 62 3.34 10.73 -6.91
C VAL A 62 3.77 11.12 -5.49
N GLU A 63 5.08 11.19 -5.25
CA GLU A 63 5.66 11.63 -3.96
C GLU A 63 5.52 13.14 -3.67
N ASN A 64 5.61 14.01 -4.68
CA ASN A 64 5.79 15.46 -4.50
C ASN A 64 4.67 16.32 -5.13
N TYR A 65 3.49 15.75 -5.38
CA TYR A 65 2.39 16.47 -6.05
C TYR A 65 1.45 17.18 -5.06
N THR A 66 1.53 18.50 -4.96
CA THR A 66 0.76 19.26 -3.95
C THR A 66 -0.65 19.68 -4.38
N ARG A 67 -1.03 19.52 -5.66
CA ARG A 67 -2.31 20.05 -6.18
C ARG A 67 -3.52 19.14 -5.96
N SER A 68 -3.32 17.83 -5.97
CA SER A 68 -4.39 16.86 -5.71
C SER A 68 -3.82 15.77 -4.82
N GLN A 69 -3.99 15.98 -3.53
CA GLN A 69 -3.35 15.14 -2.53
C GLN A 69 -4.15 13.85 -2.28
N VAL A 70 -5.28 13.65 -2.97
CA VAL A 70 -6.16 12.48 -2.78
C VAL A 70 -5.61 11.18 -3.40
N TRP A 71 -4.65 11.32 -4.33
CA TRP A 71 -3.98 10.20 -5.00
C TRP A 71 -2.62 9.88 -4.37
N ASN A 72 -2.17 10.70 -3.43
CA ASN A 72 -0.85 10.55 -2.82
C ASN A 72 -0.96 9.78 -1.51
N CYS A 73 0.21 9.44 -0.99
CA CYS A 73 0.31 8.84 0.31
C CYS A 73 -0.14 9.80 1.43
N PRO A 74 -0.87 9.30 2.44
CA PRO A 74 -1.39 10.12 3.54
C PRO A 74 -0.30 10.91 4.29
N CYS A 75 0.89 10.33 4.40
CA CYS A 75 2.05 10.85 5.13
C CYS A 75 2.91 11.85 4.33
N ASP A 76 2.66 12.07 3.04
CA ASP A 76 3.49 13.01 2.25
C ASP A 76 3.11 14.46 2.48
N ASN A 77 1.82 14.78 2.49
CA ASN A 77 1.33 16.16 2.66
C ASN A 77 -0.08 16.23 3.30
N GLY A 78 -0.49 15.18 4.04
CA GLY A 78 -1.56 15.25 5.04
C GLY A 78 -3.01 15.38 4.54
N ALA A 79 -3.41 14.67 3.48
CA ALA A 79 -4.67 15.01 2.81
C ALA A 79 -5.70 13.90 2.60
N THR A 80 -5.33 12.66 2.88
CA THR A 80 -6.19 11.50 2.64
C THR A 80 -6.55 10.83 3.93
N SER A 81 -7.85 10.61 4.12
CA SER A 81 -8.33 9.85 5.27
C SER A 81 -7.96 8.39 5.07
N ILE A 82 -7.54 7.75 6.16
CA ILE A 82 -7.28 6.31 6.20
C ILE A 82 -8.53 5.60 6.74
N PRO A 83 -8.94 4.46 6.16
CA PRO A 83 -10.01 3.67 6.73
C PRO A 83 -9.71 3.31 8.20
N PRO A 84 -10.67 3.45 9.14
CA PRO A 84 -10.43 3.17 10.55
C PRO A 84 -9.92 1.76 10.85
N PHE A 85 -10.24 0.78 10.01
CA PHE A 85 -9.78 -0.60 10.15
C PHE A 85 -8.33 -0.82 9.69
N VAL A 86 -7.73 0.12 8.95
CA VAL A 86 -6.31 0.13 8.59
C VAL A 86 -5.51 0.84 9.68
N GLY A 87 -6.02 1.98 10.18
CA GLY A 87 -5.37 2.74 11.25
C GLY A 87 -3.93 3.17 10.88
N GLU A 88 -2.97 2.79 11.71
CA GLU A 88 -1.54 3.05 11.47
C GLU A 88 -0.83 1.85 10.81
N ASP A 89 -1.51 0.72 10.59
CA ASP A 89 -0.91 -0.52 10.10
C ASP A 89 -0.71 -0.50 8.57
N TYR A 90 0.07 0.46 8.07
CA TYR A 90 0.35 0.59 6.65
C TYR A 90 1.74 1.14 6.33
N PHE A 91 2.22 0.78 5.15
CA PHE A 91 3.23 1.54 4.42
C PHE A 91 2.57 2.22 3.23
N CYS A 92 3.11 3.38 2.83
CA CYS A 92 2.70 4.03 1.60
C CYS A 92 3.91 4.68 0.93
N GLU A 93 4.04 4.52 -0.37
CA GLU A 93 5.13 5.09 -1.16
C GLU A 93 4.69 5.30 -2.61
N SER A 94 5.45 6.06 -3.39
CA SER A 94 5.28 6.20 -4.83
C SER A 94 6.66 6.15 -5.49
N GLY A 95 6.80 5.39 -6.57
CA GLY A 95 8.04 5.33 -7.34
C GLY A 95 8.20 6.47 -8.36
N TYR A 96 7.28 7.45 -8.34
CA TYR A 96 7.25 8.52 -9.33
C TYR A 96 7.33 9.91 -8.68
N VAL A 97 8.32 10.67 -9.13
CA VAL A 97 8.50 12.09 -8.78
C VAL A 97 7.99 12.98 -9.92
N TYR A 98 7.03 13.85 -9.63
CA TYR A 98 6.43 14.75 -10.62
C TYR A 98 7.44 15.82 -11.07
N PRO A 99 7.73 15.92 -12.38
CA PRO A 99 8.75 16.83 -12.92
C PRO A 99 8.23 18.26 -13.15
N GLY A 100 7.02 18.59 -12.69
CA GLY A 100 6.40 19.91 -12.89
C GLY A 100 5.37 19.98 -14.02
N TYR A 101 5.25 18.94 -14.86
CA TYR A 101 4.25 18.83 -15.91
C TYR A 101 3.72 17.38 -16.03
N TRP A 102 2.44 17.25 -16.39
CA TRP A 102 1.84 15.94 -16.66
C TRP A 102 2.25 15.45 -18.04
N ASN A 103 2.86 14.26 -18.08
CA ASN A 103 3.24 13.58 -19.31
C ASN A 103 2.42 12.30 -19.44
N ASN A 104 1.77 12.12 -20.59
CA ASN A 104 0.89 10.98 -20.76
C ASN A 104 1.57 9.63 -20.96
N THR A 105 2.89 9.65 -21.14
CA THR A 105 3.68 8.43 -21.17
C THR A 105 3.78 7.77 -19.80
N GLU A 106 3.61 8.52 -18.70
CA GLU A 106 3.77 7.96 -17.35
C GLU A 106 2.67 6.94 -17.02
N TRP A 107 1.45 7.09 -17.54
CA TRP A 107 0.35 6.12 -17.36
C TRP A 107 0.67 4.69 -17.82
N ASN A 108 1.67 4.47 -18.69
CA ASN A 108 2.04 3.15 -19.17
C ASN A 108 3.54 2.88 -18.99
N ARG A 109 4.09 3.31 -17.85
CA ARG A 109 5.52 3.21 -17.55
C ARG A 109 5.75 2.44 -16.26
N LEU A 110 6.77 1.57 -16.29
CA LEU A 110 7.34 0.97 -15.08
C LEU A 110 8.38 1.90 -14.47
N HIS A 111 8.18 2.27 -13.22
CA HIS A 111 9.14 2.99 -12.39
C HIS A 111 9.99 1.96 -11.64
N SER A 112 11.08 1.51 -12.27
CA SER A 112 11.94 0.40 -11.78
C SER A 112 13.18 0.85 -11.02
N THR A 113 13.44 2.15 -10.97
CA THR A 113 14.61 2.73 -10.28
C THR A 113 14.35 3.06 -8.82
N ASP A 114 13.09 2.98 -8.41
CA ASP A 114 12.60 3.36 -7.10
C ASP A 114 11.67 2.24 -6.64
N THR A 115 12.03 1.59 -5.53
CA THR A 115 11.40 0.36 -5.08
C THR A 115 10.33 0.71 -4.06
N LEU A 116 9.12 0.20 -4.24
CA LEU A 116 8.04 0.50 -3.30
C LEU A 116 8.21 -0.22 -1.96
N TRP A 117 7.89 0.54 -0.92
CA TRP A 117 7.79 0.18 0.49
C TRP A 117 9.10 -0.26 1.12
N ASP A 118 10.22 0.28 0.64
CA ASP A 118 11.54 0.01 1.21
C ASP A 118 12.07 1.13 2.11
N GLY A 119 11.44 2.31 2.07
CA GLY A 119 11.78 3.45 2.91
C GLY A 119 13.01 4.21 2.44
N GLU A 120 13.43 4.01 1.20
CA GLU A 120 14.61 4.62 0.58
C GLU A 120 14.21 5.43 -0.67
N ASP A 121 15.14 6.24 -1.19
CA ASP A 121 14.97 7.01 -2.44
C ASP A 121 13.80 8.02 -2.49
N CYS A 122 13.14 8.24 -1.36
CA CYS A 122 12.00 9.13 -1.29
C CYS A 122 12.33 10.61 -1.43
N HIS A 123 11.35 11.37 -1.95
CA HIS A 123 11.45 12.82 -1.93
C HIS A 123 11.61 13.36 -0.50
N SER A 124 12.52 14.31 -0.30
CA SER A 124 12.97 14.80 1.03
C SER A 124 11.90 15.40 1.94
N THR A 125 10.69 15.58 1.43
CA THR A 125 9.54 16.11 2.18
C THR A 125 8.55 15.02 2.61
N SER A 126 8.67 13.80 2.09
CA SER A 126 7.85 12.66 2.48
C SER A 126 8.18 12.25 3.92
N THR A 127 7.16 12.10 4.77
CA THR A 127 7.35 11.42 6.06
C THR A 127 7.09 9.92 5.99
N CYS A 128 6.56 9.44 4.86
CA CYS A 128 6.17 8.05 4.66
C CYS A 128 7.33 7.07 4.76
N CYS A 129 8.51 7.48 4.32
CA CYS A 129 9.66 6.59 4.26
C CYS A 129 10.29 6.30 5.61
N SER A 130 10.04 7.20 6.58
CA SER A 130 10.35 6.96 7.99
C SER A 130 9.17 6.36 8.76
N PHE A 131 7.98 6.31 8.17
CA PHE A 131 6.77 5.85 8.86
C PHE A 131 6.84 4.34 9.06
N HIS A 132 6.85 3.92 10.34
CA HIS A 132 7.07 2.53 10.76
C HIS A 132 8.41 1.88 10.37
N ASN A 133 9.38 2.65 9.86
CA ASN A 133 10.71 2.18 9.44
C ASN A 133 10.63 0.93 8.53
N PRO A 134 10.18 1.07 7.27
CA PRO A 134 10.16 -0.01 6.28
C PRO A 134 11.56 -0.65 6.08
N PRO A 135 11.68 -1.84 5.46
CA PRO A 135 10.67 -2.55 4.66
C PRO A 135 9.81 -3.56 5.43
N TYR A 136 10.17 -3.88 6.68
CA TYR A 136 9.51 -4.95 7.43
C TYR A 136 8.43 -4.39 8.37
N PHE A 137 7.21 -4.88 8.25
CA PHE A 137 6.19 -4.67 9.27
C PHE A 137 6.24 -5.77 10.32
N THR A 138 5.70 -5.49 11.50
CA THR A 138 5.38 -6.50 12.51
C THR A 138 4.06 -6.16 13.17
N LYS A 139 3.11 -7.09 13.09
CA LYS A 139 1.77 -6.97 13.67
C LYS A 139 1.53 -8.08 14.68
N THR A 140 1.23 -7.71 15.92
CA THR A 140 0.67 -8.62 16.92
C THR A 140 -0.84 -8.61 16.80
N LEU A 141 -1.45 -9.79 16.67
CA LEU A 141 -2.89 -9.95 16.62
C LEU A 141 -3.50 -9.87 18.02
N ASN A 142 -4.75 -9.42 18.10
CA ASN A 142 -5.48 -9.33 19.38
C ASN A 142 -5.70 -10.71 20.02
N GLN A 143 -5.71 -11.76 19.22
CA GLN A 143 -5.89 -13.14 19.65
C GLN A 143 -5.10 -14.08 18.73
N THR A 144 -4.57 -15.16 19.30
CA THR A 144 -3.98 -16.25 18.51
C THR A 144 -5.05 -16.85 17.59
N THR A 145 -4.71 -17.06 16.32
CA THR A 145 -5.61 -17.62 15.32
C THR A 145 -4.93 -18.73 14.52
N SER A 146 -5.73 -19.58 13.89
CA SER A 146 -5.29 -20.54 12.87
C SER A 146 -5.90 -20.23 11.50
N ASP A 147 -6.42 -19.01 11.33
CA ASP A 147 -7.00 -18.55 10.07
C ASP A 147 -5.96 -18.56 8.95
N ASP A 148 -6.40 -18.86 7.73
CA ASP A 148 -5.56 -18.70 6.55
C ASP A 148 -5.23 -17.22 6.30
N PHE A 149 -4.02 -16.98 5.78
CA PHE A 149 -3.63 -15.66 5.28
C PHE A 149 -4.31 -15.39 3.95
N GLU A 150 -4.74 -14.15 3.79
CA GLU A 150 -5.16 -13.61 2.51
C GLU A 150 -4.24 -12.46 2.12
N LEU A 151 -3.65 -12.55 0.94
CA LEU A 151 -2.95 -11.45 0.29
C LEU A 151 -3.77 -11.02 -0.92
N ARG A 152 -4.20 -9.76 -0.93
CA ARG A 152 -4.97 -9.18 -2.04
C ARG A 152 -4.14 -8.12 -2.73
N MET A 153 -4.07 -8.21 -4.05
CA MET A 153 -3.68 -7.09 -4.89
C MET A 153 -4.96 -6.31 -5.22
N CYS A 154 -5.02 -5.06 -4.77
CA CYS A 154 -6.17 -4.19 -4.91
C CYS A 154 -5.79 -3.07 -5.87
N LEU A 155 -6.50 -2.94 -6.98
CA LEU A 155 -6.31 -1.90 -8.00
C LEU A 155 -7.72 -1.46 -8.41
N ASP A 156 -8.04 -0.17 -8.34
CA ASP A 156 -9.40 0.36 -8.53
C ASP A 156 -9.67 0.97 -9.92
N ASP A 157 -8.65 1.17 -10.76
CA ASP A 157 -8.79 1.59 -12.17
C ASP A 157 -8.47 0.43 -13.16
N PRO A 158 -9.04 0.41 -14.38
CA PRO A 158 -8.65 -0.48 -15.47
C PRO A 158 -7.14 -0.69 -15.64
N ILE A 159 -6.84 -1.97 -15.93
CA ILE A 159 -5.55 -2.68 -16.08
C ILE A 159 -4.38 -1.91 -16.73
N THR A 160 -4.58 -0.78 -17.39
CA THR A 160 -3.48 -0.09 -18.08
C THR A 160 -2.84 1.05 -17.30
N GLN A 161 -3.51 1.62 -16.29
CA GLN A 161 -3.07 2.89 -15.69
C GLN A 161 -2.54 2.76 -14.27
N ASP A 162 -3.13 1.89 -13.44
CA ASP A 162 -2.83 1.88 -12.00
C ASP A 162 -2.44 0.47 -11.58
N ASN A 163 -1.15 0.13 -11.74
CA ASN A 163 -0.66 -1.21 -11.48
C ASN A 163 0.57 -1.23 -10.59
N ILE A 164 0.86 -2.43 -10.08
CA ILE A 164 2.01 -2.70 -9.22
C ILE A 164 2.68 -3.97 -9.73
N ALA A 165 3.98 -3.90 -9.98
CA ALA A 165 4.80 -5.05 -10.35
C ALA A 165 5.43 -5.64 -9.09
N VAL A 166 4.83 -6.68 -8.53
CA VAL A 166 5.33 -7.38 -7.33
C VAL A 166 6.50 -8.28 -7.69
N GLU A 167 7.61 -8.12 -6.99
CA GLU A 167 8.83 -8.91 -7.20
C GLU A 167 9.06 -9.92 -6.08
N LEU A 168 8.82 -9.54 -4.82
CA LEU A 168 9.06 -10.37 -3.65
C LEU A 168 7.92 -10.21 -2.65
N VAL A 169 7.49 -11.33 -2.07
CA VAL A 169 6.62 -11.37 -0.89
C VAL A 169 7.26 -12.28 0.14
N GLU A 170 7.52 -11.73 1.32
CA GLU A 170 7.99 -12.48 2.48
C GLU A 170 6.99 -12.29 3.62
N LEU A 171 6.38 -13.38 4.09
CA LEU A 171 5.46 -13.39 5.22
C LEU A 171 5.87 -14.48 6.20
N TYR A 172 5.95 -14.12 7.47
CA TYR A 172 6.34 -15.01 8.56
C TYR A 172 5.32 -14.92 9.69
N VAL A 173 5.14 -16.04 10.38
CA VAL A 173 4.24 -16.16 11.52
C VAL A 173 4.93 -16.74 12.74
N LYS A 174 4.43 -16.34 13.90
CA LYS A 174 4.84 -16.84 15.21
C LYS A 174 3.65 -17.12 16.12
#